data_AF-A0A154MRQ6-F1
#
_entry.id   AF-A0A154MRQ6-F1
#
_cell.length_a   1.000
_cell.length_b   1.000
_cell.length_c   1.000
_cell.angle_alpha   90.00
_cell.angle_beta   90.00
_cell.angle_gamma   90.00
#
_symmetry.space_group_name_H-M   'P 1'
#
loop_
_entity.id
_entity.type
_entity.pdbx_description
1 polymer ?
#
loop_
_entity_poly.entity_id
_entity_poly.type
_entity_poly.pdbx_seq_one_letter_code
_entity_poly.pdbx_strand_id
1 'polypeptide(L)'
;MENVLKLVAKRQEDLDRHPLFEWMNSAETPVPDPLLIMPAMATFSMGFRDVNKWVFRYPEAANELERGINIHSFEDQTHSRLFLEDWKLLGLNERLGWKASDTLWWLFLSEANEVARGHGVYFLSMAIADTKDPLLRFAQSEMMEALGSVFFKHASKIAIGFTERTGIELPYMGPFHLALESGHMDCEDLFVEQKLDDERLAQALKLADTIYEIFSDQLDMWMIYAEKYISPGIAPRPDLRPTINRAAAGLPGLRPGTGGVVHASQEPLQRLLAERRKRSEAHPFYSWLENRGDRITALQALRRFIPMWAMDVMGYRDLNRYAIRYAEPSSDLHRTVNAWVDDLSTHNTLFLDDWKQLGLDEILGWNSSDTLEFCYLDPQTDVHRRNIVRFTELAAGNEDPLSRLWLMHALETSGEPFFRHTKALAGEVEANTDLRLDYLGDRHELAHQPSVSPLALEFKDRPMDAAGVEIAAEMIETVFDAADEQLEISLDVALSNKFGIR
;
A
#
# COMPACT_ATOMS: atom_id res chain seq x y z
N MET A 1 -26.28 12.86 -14.05
CA MET A 1 -24.83 12.97 -14.26
C MET A 1 -24.39 14.42 -14.49
N GLU A 2 -25.10 15.22 -15.29
CA GLU A 2 -24.76 16.62 -15.63
C GLU A 2 -24.20 17.49 -14.47
N ASN A 3 -24.80 17.45 -13.28
CA ASN A 3 -24.32 18.22 -12.12
C ASN A 3 -22.94 17.78 -11.63
N VAL A 4 -22.63 16.49 -11.71
CA VAL A 4 -21.31 15.94 -11.38
C VAL A 4 -20.30 16.46 -12.38
N LEU A 5 -20.59 16.39 -13.69
CA LEU A 5 -19.69 16.90 -14.74
C LEU A 5 -19.46 18.42 -14.63
N LYS A 6 -20.47 19.20 -14.23
CA LYS A 6 -20.31 20.63 -13.93
C LYS A 6 -19.37 20.86 -12.73
N LEU A 7 -19.44 20.01 -11.71
CA LEU A 7 -18.52 20.06 -10.58
C LEU A 7 -17.09 19.71 -11.04
N VAL A 8 -16.93 18.64 -11.82
CA VAL A 8 -15.65 18.21 -12.40
C VAL A 8 -14.99 19.36 -13.17
N ALA A 9 -15.70 19.97 -14.13
CA ALA A 9 -15.18 21.09 -14.91
C ALA A 9 -14.74 22.28 -14.03
N LYS A 10 -15.54 22.62 -13.02
CA LYS A 10 -15.18 23.67 -12.05
C LYS A 10 -13.92 23.30 -11.26
N ARG A 11 -13.81 22.05 -10.81
CA ARG A 11 -12.65 21.58 -10.03
C ARG A 11 -11.38 21.50 -10.86
N GLN A 12 -11.47 21.20 -12.15
CA GLN A 12 -10.34 21.33 -13.07
C GLN A 12 -9.85 22.78 -13.15
N GLU A 13 -10.76 23.75 -13.32
CA GLU A 13 -10.41 25.18 -13.34
C GLU A 13 -9.82 25.67 -12.01
N ASP A 14 -10.29 25.14 -10.88
CA ASP A 14 -9.71 25.39 -9.55
C ASP A 14 -8.30 24.81 -9.46
N LEU A 15 -8.10 23.55 -9.85
CA LEU A 15 -6.80 22.86 -9.76
C LEU A 15 -5.76 23.42 -10.74
N ASP A 16 -6.14 23.88 -11.93
CA ASP A 16 -5.22 24.48 -12.94
C ASP A 16 -4.52 25.76 -12.41
N ARG A 17 -5.02 26.34 -11.31
CA ARG A 17 -4.44 27.49 -10.60
C ARG A 17 -3.50 27.09 -9.46
N HIS A 18 -3.22 25.81 -9.26
CA HIS A 18 -2.37 25.34 -8.18
C HIS A 18 -0.92 25.88 -8.29
N PRO A 19 -0.27 26.32 -7.18
CA PRO A 19 1.08 26.89 -7.20
C PRO A 19 2.15 26.01 -7.84
N LEU A 20 1.99 24.68 -7.76
CA LEU A 20 2.87 23.73 -8.44
C LEU A 20 3.01 24.05 -9.93
N PHE A 21 1.91 24.38 -10.61
CA PHE A 21 1.95 24.65 -12.05
C PHE A 21 2.63 25.97 -12.39
N GLU A 22 2.57 26.96 -11.50
CA GLU A 22 3.37 28.19 -11.64
C GLU A 22 4.87 27.86 -11.55
N TRP A 23 5.28 27.05 -10.57
CA TRP A 23 6.67 26.61 -10.43
C TRP A 23 7.15 25.77 -11.62
N MET A 24 6.34 24.81 -12.08
CA MET A 24 6.67 23.93 -13.22
C MET A 24 6.86 24.71 -14.52
N ASN A 25 6.06 25.75 -14.76
CA ASN A 25 6.11 26.55 -15.99
C ASN A 25 7.02 27.79 -15.87
N SER A 26 7.64 28.04 -14.72
CA SER A 26 8.51 29.18 -14.51
C SER A 26 9.75 29.11 -15.42
N ALA A 27 10.09 30.22 -16.07
CA ALA A 27 11.31 30.34 -16.86
C ALA A 27 12.59 30.26 -16.00
N GLU A 28 12.46 30.42 -14.68
CA GLU A 28 13.57 30.31 -13.72
C GLU A 28 13.87 28.85 -13.35
N THR A 29 12.94 27.92 -13.62
CA THR A 29 13.11 26.49 -13.34
C THR A 29 13.70 25.80 -14.59
N PRO A 30 14.97 25.37 -14.57
CA PRO A 30 15.59 24.78 -15.75
C PRO A 30 15.03 23.38 -15.99
N VAL A 31 14.75 23.04 -17.24
CA VAL A 31 14.35 21.68 -17.60
C VAL A 31 15.59 20.77 -17.58
N PRO A 32 15.58 19.57 -16.94
CA PRO A 32 14.42 18.74 -16.64
C PRO A 32 13.82 18.87 -15.23
N ASP A 33 14.17 19.89 -14.44
CA ASP A 33 13.83 19.93 -13.01
C ASP A 33 12.35 19.68 -12.69
N PRO A 34 11.35 20.24 -13.42
CA PRO A 34 9.94 19.92 -13.17
C PRO A 34 9.59 18.45 -13.40
N LEU A 35 10.28 17.76 -14.30
CA LEU A 35 10.09 16.33 -14.59
C LEU A 35 10.75 15.45 -13.52
N LEU A 36 11.63 15.99 -12.68
CA LEU A 36 12.26 15.26 -11.58
C LEU A 36 11.35 15.13 -10.34
N ILE A 37 10.08 15.53 -10.45
CA ILE A 37 9.04 15.36 -9.42
C ILE A 37 8.59 13.90 -9.26
N MET A 38 8.91 13.03 -10.22
CA MET A 38 8.47 11.63 -10.27
C MET A 38 8.66 10.83 -8.96
N PRO A 39 9.73 10.99 -8.16
CA PRO A 39 9.83 10.27 -6.89
C PRO A 39 8.64 10.56 -5.95
N ALA A 40 8.16 11.80 -5.88
CA ALA A 40 6.98 12.14 -5.08
C ALA A 40 5.66 11.61 -5.67
N MET A 41 5.65 11.32 -6.97
CA MET A 41 4.50 10.71 -7.66
C MET A 41 4.48 9.19 -7.55
N ALA A 42 5.61 8.55 -7.24
CA ALA A 42 5.79 7.10 -7.39
C ALA A 42 4.72 6.28 -6.66
N THR A 43 4.39 6.63 -5.41
CA THR A 43 3.34 5.93 -4.63
C THR A 43 1.99 5.96 -5.35
N PHE A 44 1.61 7.13 -5.89
CA PHE A 44 0.36 7.31 -6.62
C PHE A 44 0.42 6.65 -8.00
N SER A 45 1.35 7.05 -8.86
CA SER A 45 1.43 6.60 -10.26
C SER A 45 1.64 5.08 -10.40
N MET A 46 2.43 4.48 -9.50
CA MET A 46 2.62 3.03 -9.51
C MET A 46 1.43 2.30 -8.86
N GLY A 47 0.88 2.83 -7.76
CA GLY A 47 -0.25 2.25 -7.04
C GLY A 47 -1.58 2.36 -7.78
N PHE A 48 -1.73 3.31 -8.71
CA PHE A 48 -2.95 3.49 -9.50
C PHE A 48 -3.30 2.26 -10.35
N ARG A 49 -2.28 1.45 -10.66
CA ARG A 49 -2.48 0.11 -11.24
C ARG A 49 -3.39 -0.78 -10.39
N ASP A 50 -3.18 -0.80 -9.08
CA ASP A 50 -3.94 -1.66 -8.17
C ASP A 50 -5.38 -1.14 -8.00
N VAL A 51 -5.57 0.19 -7.97
CA VAL A 51 -6.90 0.83 -7.96
C VAL A 51 -7.71 0.38 -9.19
N ASN A 52 -7.11 0.47 -10.37
CA ASN A 52 -7.75 0.02 -11.61
C ASN A 52 -8.04 -1.48 -11.62
N LYS A 53 -7.09 -2.29 -11.16
CA LYS A 53 -7.21 -3.76 -11.22
C LYS A 53 -8.21 -4.33 -10.23
N TRP A 54 -8.25 -3.78 -9.01
CA TRP A 54 -8.91 -4.39 -7.87
C TRP A 54 -10.06 -3.58 -7.29
N VAL A 55 -10.10 -2.27 -7.52
CA VAL A 55 -11.12 -1.39 -6.94
C VAL A 55 -12.16 -1.02 -8.00
N PHE A 56 -11.73 -0.45 -9.13
CA PHE A 56 -12.67 0.01 -10.15
C PHE A 56 -13.28 -1.11 -10.98
N ARG A 57 -12.46 -2.10 -11.33
CA ARG A 57 -12.90 -3.19 -12.20
C ARG A 57 -13.99 -4.03 -11.54
N TYR A 58 -15.05 -4.28 -12.30
CA TYR A 58 -16.05 -5.30 -12.01
C TYR A 58 -15.55 -6.64 -12.55
N PRO A 59 -15.28 -7.66 -11.70
CA PRO A 59 -14.81 -8.96 -12.17
C PRO A 59 -15.78 -9.62 -13.16
N GLU A 60 -17.08 -9.44 -12.93
CA GLU A 60 -18.16 -9.94 -13.77
C GLU A 60 -19.12 -8.78 -14.11
N ALA A 61 -18.78 -7.98 -15.12
CA ALA A 61 -19.59 -6.82 -15.51
C ALA A 61 -21.00 -7.22 -15.97
N ALA A 62 -22.01 -6.82 -15.21
CA ALA A 62 -23.42 -7.19 -15.42
C ALA A 62 -24.11 -6.36 -16.51
N ASN A 63 -23.64 -5.14 -16.77
CA ASN A 63 -24.28 -4.18 -17.69
C ASN A 63 -23.25 -3.33 -18.46
N GLU A 64 -23.72 -2.48 -19.38
CA GLU A 64 -22.86 -1.65 -20.23
C GLU A 64 -22.07 -0.59 -19.44
N LEU A 65 -22.62 -0.08 -18.32
CA LEU A 65 -21.92 0.89 -17.48
C LEU A 65 -20.70 0.23 -16.81
N GLU A 66 -20.88 -0.95 -16.23
CA GLU A 66 -19.78 -1.71 -15.64
C GLU A 66 -18.75 -2.13 -16.69
N ARG A 67 -19.19 -2.48 -17.91
CA ARG A 67 -18.28 -2.76 -19.04
C ARG A 67 -17.49 -1.51 -19.45
N GLY A 68 -18.13 -0.35 -19.49
CA GLY A 68 -17.48 0.93 -19.78
C GLY A 68 -16.34 1.22 -18.82
N ILE A 69 -16.59 1.11 -17.51
CA ILE A 69 -15.56 1.28 -16.46
C ILE A 69 -14.44 0.24 -16.62
N ASN A 70 -14.78 -1.01 -16.94
CA ASN A 70 -13.77 -2.05 -17.11
C ASN A 70 -12.79 -1.75 -18.24
N ILE A 71 -13.26 -1.24 -19.39
CA ILE A 71 -12.40 -0.90 -20.54
C ILE A 71 -11.31 0.09 -20.10
N HIS A 72 -11.69 1.20 -19.47
CA HIS A 72 -10.76 2.19 -18.92
C HIS A 72 -9.79 1.55 -17.93
N SER A 73 -10.31 0.75 -16.99
CA SER A 73 -9.47 0.09 -15.98
C SER A 73 -8.40 -0.84 -16.57
N PHE A 74 -8.60 -1.37 -17.79
CA PHE A 74 -7.62 -2.23 -18.46
C PHE A 74 -6.51 -1.44 -19.15
N GLU A 75 -6.81 -0.23 -19.61
CA GLU A 75 -5.84 0.71 -20.18
C GLU A 75 -4.99 1.34 -19.07
N ASP A 76 -5.64 1.99 -18.10
CA ASP A 76 -4.97 2.77 -17.05
C ASP A 76 -4.03 1.94 -16.18
N GLN A 77 -4.36 0.67 -15.95
CA GLN A 77 -3.48 -0.22 -15.21
C GLN A 77 -2.09 -0.39 -15.87
N THR A 78 -1.94 -0.01 -17.15
CA THR A 78 -0.69 -0.08 -17.91
C THR A 78 0.19 1.16 -17.74
N HIS A 79 -0.34 2.28 -17.25
CA HIS A 79 0.37 3.56 -17.13
C HIS A 79 1.59 3.49 -16.18
N SER A 80 1.54 2.62 -15.17
CA SER A 80 2.69 2.32 -14.30
C SER A 80 3.96 1.89 -15.06
N ARG A 81 3.82 1.23 -16.22
CA ARG A 81 4.98 0.88 -17.08
C ARG A 81 5.53 2.09 -17.81
N LEU A 82 4.66 2.97 -18.32
CA LEU A 82 5.08 4.21 -18.96
C LEU A 82 5.83 5.09 -17.95
N PHE A 83 5.32 5.17 -16.71
CA PHE A 83 5.98 5.89 -15.62
C PHE A 83 7.39 5.36 -15.35
N LEU A 84 7.60 4.04 -15.30
CA LEU A 84 8.96 3.49 -15.11
C LEU A 84 9.88 3.70 -16.31
N GLU A 85 9.34 3.81 -17.52
CA GLU A 85 10.15 4.13 -18.69
C GLU A 85 10.67 5.56 -18.60
N ASP A 86 9.81 6.53 -18.31
CA ASP A 86 10.21 7.92 -18.06
C ASP A 86 11.23 8.04 -16.92
N TRP A 87 11.06 7.24 -15.86
CA TRP A 87 11.98 7.19 -14.73
C TRP A 87 13.41 6.84 -15.19
N LYS A 88 13.53 5.84 -16.07
CA LYS A 88 14.79 5.39 -16.65
C LYS A 88 15.34 6.43 -17.63
N LEU A 89 14.51 7.00 -18.51
CA LEU A 89 14.92 8.00 -19.50
C LEU A 89 15.39 9.32 -18.90
N LEU A 90 14.88 9.70 -17.72
CA LEU A 90 15.34 10.86 -16.96
C LEU A 90 16.62 10.60 -16.14
N GLY A 91 17.10 9.35 -16.11
CA GLY A 91 18.29 8.95 -15.35
C GLY A 91 18.08 9.04 -13.84
N LEU A 92 16.85 8.78 -13.36
CA LEU A 92 16.54 8.91 -11.92
C LEU A 92 17.29 7.87 -11.07
N ASN A 93 17.62 6.70 -11.63
CA ASN A 93 18.41 5.69 -10.94
C ASN A 93 19.77 6.26 -10.49
N GLU A 94 20.50 6.92 -11.40
CA GLU A 94 21.81 7.50 -11.13
C GLU A 94 21.72 8.77 -10.29
N ARG A 95 20.74 9.64 -10.58
CA ARG A 95 20.52 10.89 -9.83
C ARG A 95 20.20 10.64 -8.37
N LEU A 96 19.35 9.66 -8.10
CA LEU A 96 18.97 9.29 -6.74
C LEU A 96 20.03 8.40 -6.11
N GLY A 97 20.68 7.50 -6.85
CA GLY A 97 21.63 6.53 -6.31
C GLY A 97 21.03 5.74 -5.15
N TRP A 98 19.74 5.40 -5.26
CA TRP A 98 19.00 4.63 -4.27
C TRP A 98 19.23 3.14 -4.49
N LYS A 99 19.47 2.45 -3.38
CA LYS A 99 19.37 0.99 -3.32
C LYS A 99 17.91 0.57 -3.08
N ALA A 100 17.66 -0.73 -3.07
CA ALA A 100 16.33 -1.26 -2.75
C ALA A 100 15.80 -0.77 -1.39
N SER A 101 16.62 -0.79 -0.34
CA SER A 101 16.20 -0.32 0.98
C SER A 101 15.89 1.17 1.05
N ASP A 102 16.57 2.01 0.25
CA ASP A 102 16.26 3.44 0.14
C ASP A 102 14.93 3.66 -0.58
N THR A 103 14.63 2.84 -1.59
CA THR A 103 13.37 2.91 -2.34
C THR A 103 12.20 2.44 -1.47
N LEU A 104 12.38 1.35 -0.72
CA LEU A 104 11.40 0.87 0.26
C LEU A 104 11.17 1.90 1.37
N TRP A 105 12.24 2.52 1.90
CA TRP A 105 12.12 3.64 2.82
C TRP A 105 11.31 4.79 2.21
N TRP A 106 11.63 5.18 0.98
CA TRP A 106 10.94 6.28 0.30
C TRP A 106 9.44 6.02 0.19
N LEU A 107 9.06 4.85 -0.32
CA LEU A 107 7.64 4.48 -0.50
C LEU A 107 6.90 4.41 0.83
N PHE A 108 7.47 3.74 1.84
CA PHE A 108 6.71 3.26 3.01
C PHE A 108 7.01 3.95 4.34
N LEU A 109 8.12 4.71 4.44
CA LEU A 109 8.58 5.30 5.70
C LEU A 109 8.87 6.79 5.62
N SER A 110 9.25 7.31 4.46
CA SER A 110 9.56 8.72 4.28
C SER A 110 8.35 9.59 4.63
N GLU A 111 8.55 10.58 5.50
CA GLU A 111 7.51 11.56 5.87
C GLU A 111 7.01 12.33 4.65
N ALA A 112 7.88 12.59 3.67
CA ALA A 112 7.53 13.27 2.43
C ALA A 112 6.46 12.54 1.59
N ASN A 113 6.22 11.24 1.85
CA ASN A 113 5.19 10.44 1.16
C ASN A 113 4.01 10.06 2.08
N GLU A 114 3.92 10.61 3.29
CA GLU A 114 2.85 10.26 4.24
C GLU A 114 1.45 10.62 3.70
N VAL A 115 1.32 11.79 3.06
CA VAL A 115 0.08 12.23 2.42
C VAL A 115 -0.33 11.26 1.31
N ALA A 116 0.59 10.92 0.41
CA ALA A 116 0.32 9.96 -0.66
C ALA A 116 -0.05 8.55 -0.16
N ARG A 117 0.55 8.07 0.94
CA ARG A 117 0.17 6.77 1.53
C ARG A 117 -1.22 6.80 2.13
N GLY A 118 -1.57 7.85 2.85
CA GLY A 118 -2.91 8.02 3.42
C GLY A 118 -3.99 8.02 2.34
N HIS A 119 -3.78 8.81 1.28
CA HIS A 119 -4.67 8.83 0.12
C HIS A 119 -4.66 7.52 -0.67
N GLY A 120 -3.50 6.86 -0.77
CA GLY A 120 -3.37 5.53 -1.35
C GLY A 120 -4.35 4.54 -0.72
N VAL A 121 -4.38 4.47 0.62
CA VAL A 121 -5.32 3.58 1.34
C VAL A 121 -6.78 4.02 1.14
N TYR A 122 -7.07 5.33 1.09
CA TYR A 122 -8.40 5.79 0.71
C TYR A 122 -8.80 5.26 -0.68
N PHE A 123 -7.93 5.36 -1.68
CA PHE A 123 -8.21 4.83 -3.02
C PHE A 123 -8.51 3.33 -3.01
N LEU A 124 -7.80 2.55 -2.19
CA LEU A 124 -8.07 1.11 -2.02
C LEU A 124 -9.44 0.82 -1.38
N SER A 125 -10.05 1.78 -0.70
CA SER A 125 -11.36 1.66 -0.04
C SER A 125 -12.53 2.19 -0.88
N MET A 126 -12.29 2.80 -2.05
CA MET A 126 -13.34 3.49 -2.82
C MET A 126 -14.49 2.58 -3.25
N ALA A 127 -14.23 1.30 -3.51
CA ALA A 127 -15.27 0.32 -3.87
C ALA A 127 -16.29 0.08 -2.74
N ILE A 128 -15.92 0.39 -1.49
CA ILE A 128 -16.85 0.44 -0.36
C ILE A 128 -17.63 1.75 -0.38
N ALA A 129 -16.94 2.88 -0.63
CA ALA A 129 -17.54 4.21 -0.63
C ALA A 129 -18.59 4.42 -1.75
N ASP A 130 -18.40 3.78 -2.91
CA ASP A 130 -19.34 3.81 -4.04
C ASP A 130 -20.42 2.72 -4.00
N THR A 131 -20.43 1.88 -2.97
CA THR A 131 -21.38 0.76 -2.79
C THR A 131 -21.49 -0.17 -4.01
N LYS A 132 -20.44 -0.22 -4.85
CA LYS A 132 -20.38 -0.90 -6.15
C LYS A 132 -21.37 -0.36 -7.20
N ASP A 133 -21.95 0.81 -6.99
CA ASP A 133 -22.81 1.48 -7.96
C ASP A 133 -21.96 2.08 -9.10
N PRO A 134 -22.16 1.66 -10.37
CA PRO A 134 -21.34 2.11 -11.48
C PRO A 134 -21.44 3.63 -11.73
N LEU A 135 -22.53 4.29 -11.34
CA LEU A 135 -22.65 5.75 -11.50
C LEU A 135 -21.87 6.52 -10.45
N LEU A 136 -21.81 6.01 -9.22
CA LEU A 136 -20.99 6.59 -8.15
C LEU A 136 -19.51 6.33 -8.39
N ARG A 137 -19.17 5.15 -8.91
CA ARG A 137 -17.82 4.80 -9.34
C ARG A 137 -17.34 5.71 -10.48
N PHE A 138 -18.19 5.90 -11.49
CA PHE A 138 -17.92 6.83 -12.58
C PHE A 138 -17.65 8.25 -12.08
N ALA A 139 -18.45 8.77 -11.13
CA ALA A 139 -18.24 10.11 -10.60
C ALA A 139 -16.84 10.29 -9.96
N GLN A 140 -16.29 9.24 -9.35
CA GLN A 140 -14.94 9.26 -8.80
C GLN A 140 -13.85 9.11 -9.86
N SER A 141 -14.00 8.15 -10.79
CA SER A 141 -13.02 7.94 -11.87
C SER A 141 -12.93 9.15 -12.79
N GLU A 142 -14.07 9.72 -13.17
CA GLU A 142 -14.17 10.92 -14.01
C GLU A 142 -13.47 12.12 -13.35
N MET A 143 -13.71 12.37 -12.06
CA MET A 143 -13.00 13.43 -11.36
C MET A 143 -11.49 13.18 -11.36
N MET A 144 -11.06 11.94 -11.14
CA MET A 144 -9.64 11.59 -11.11
C MET A 144 -8.95 11.76 -12.46
N GLU A 145 -9.56 11.29 -13.54
CA GLU A 145 -9.08 11.48 -14.92
C GLU A 145 -9.03 12.97 -15.27
N ALA A 146 -10.09 13.71 -14.96
CA ALA A 146 -10.19 15.14 -15.20
C ALA A 146 -9.08 15.93 -14.50
N LEU A 147 -8.78 15.62 -13.24
CA LEU A 147 -7.70 16.30 -12.49
C LEU A 147 -6.31 15.83 -12.93
N GLY A 148 -6.14 14.55 -13.29
CA GLY A 148 -4.93 14.02 -13.91
C GLY A 148 -4.59 14.76 -15.21
N SER A 149 -5.60 15.00 -16.06
CA SER A 149 -5.43 15.72 -17.33
C SER A 149 -4.89 17.14 -17.14
N VAL A 150 -5.22 17.82 -16.03
CA VAL A 150 -4.68 19.14 -15.68
C VAL A 150 -3.18 19.04 -15.44
N PHE A 151 -2.72 18.04 -14.67
CA PHE A 151 -1.29 17.82 -14.45
C PHE A 151 -0.56 17.51 -15.76
N PHE A 152 -1.06 16.55 -16.55
CA PHE A 152 -0.42 16.15 -17.79
C PHE A 152 -0.41 17.25 -18.85
N LYS A 153 -1.42 18.13 -18.90
CA LYS A 153 -1.41 19.34 -19.72
C LYS A 153 -0.19 20.23 -19.45
N HIS A 154 0.26 20.33 -18.20
CA HIS A 154 1.46 21.10 -17.85
C HIS A 154 2.75 20.29 -18.03
N ALA A 155 2.78 19.04 -17.56
CA ALA A 155 3.94 18.16 -17.70
C ALA A 155 4.33 17.93 -19.17
N SER A 156 3.35 17.73 -20.05
CA SER A 156 3.55 17.45 -21.47
C SER A 156 4.24 18.61 -22.21
N LYS A 157 3.94 19.86 -21.85
CA LYS A 157 4.64 21.04 -22.42
C LYS A 157 6.13 20.99 -22.09
N ILE A 158 6.47 20.59 -20.87
CA ILE A 158 7.86 20.53 -20.39
C ILE A 158 8.57 19.34 -21.03
N ALA A 159 7.89 18.19 -21.13
CA ALA A 159 8.38 17.00 -21.82
C ALA A 159 8.65 17.27 -23.30
N ILE A 160 7.77 17.99 -24.02
CA ILE A 160 8.03 18.42 -25.42
C ILE A 160 9.33 19.23 -25.50
N GLY A 161 9.51 20.23 -24.63
CA GLY A 161 10.75 21.02 -24.62
C GLY A 161 11.98 20.16 -24.26
N PHE A 162 11.83 19.15 -23.41
CA PHE A 162 12.89 18.18 -23.11
C PHE A 162 13.25 17.34 -24.35
N THR A 163 12.25 16.84 -25.07
CA THR A 163 12.44 16.13 -26.34
C THR A 163 13.15 17.00 -27.37
N GLU A 164 12.74 18.25 -27.55
CA GLU A 164 13.38 19.17 -28.51
C GLU A 164 14.87 19.41 -28.23
N ARG A 165 15.28 19.42 -26.96
CA ARG A 165 16.67 19.63 -26.55
C ARG A 165 17.53 18.37 -26.57
N THR A 166 16.94 17.21 -26.30
CA THR A 166 17.68 15.97 -26.04
C THR A 166 17.47 14.89 -27.09
N GLY A 167 16.38 14.96 -27.86
CA GLY A 167 15.90 13.91 -28.75
C GLY A 167 15.25 12.73 -28.02
N ILE A 168 15.05 12.81 -26.70
CA ILE A 168 14.47 11.73 -25.88
C ILE A 168 12.99 12.03 -25.65
N GLU A 169 12.12 11.14 -26.11
CA GLU A 169 10.68 11.21 -25.88
C GLU A 169 10.31 10.53 -24.57
N LEU A 170 9.46 11.18 -23.78
CA LEU A 170 8.97 10.67 -22.50
C LEU A 170 7.53 10.17 -22.66
N PRO A 171 7.27 8.85 -22.73
CA PRO A 171 5.93 8.32 -22.95
C PRO A 171 4.90 8.65 -21.87
N TYR A 172 5.27 8.80 -20.58
CA TYR A 172 4.30 9.08 -19.51
C TYR A 172 4.04 10.58 -19.33
N MET A 173 5.09 11.38 -19.15
CA MET A 173 4.97 12.82 -18.96
C MET A 173 4.69 13.58 -20.25
N GLY A 174 4.95 12.95 -21.41
CA GLY A 174 4.82 13.57 -22.73
C GLY A 174 3.44 13.44 -23.37
N PRO A 175 3.33 13.81 -24.65
CA PRO A 175 2.06 13.83 -25.37
C PRO A 175 1.41 12.45 -25.57
N PHE A 176 2.18 11.37 -25.45
CA PHE A 176 1.68 10.01 -25.67
C PHE A 176 0.61 9.61 -24.65
N HIS A 177 0.84 9.85 -23.36
CA HIS A 177 -0.14 9.59 -22.30
C HIS A 177 -1.45 10.36 -22.54
N LEU A 178 -1.36 11.67 -22.80
CA LEU A 178 -2.54 12.48 -23.12
C LEU A 178 -3.29 11.96 -24.35
N ALA A 179 -2.57 11.44 -25.36
CA ALA A 179 -3.20 10.88 -26.56
C ALA A 179 -3.97 9.58 -26.27
N LEU A 180 -3.51 8.77 -25.31
CA LEU A 180 -4.24 7.61 -24.80
C LEU A 180 -5.52 8.06 -24.08
N GLU A 181 -5.40 8.96 -23.09
CA GLU A 181 -6.54 9.47 -22.31
C GLU A 181 -7.56 10.26 -23.14
N SER A 182 -7.09 11.02 -24.16
CA SER A 182 -7.96 11.81 -25.05
C SER A 182 -8.67 11.00 -26.12
N GLY A 183 -8.40 9.68 -26.20
CA GLY A 183 -9.26 8.73 -26.89
C GLY A 183 -10.56 8.55 -26.11
N HIS A 184 -11.30 9.66 -25.93
CA HIS A 184 -12.58 9.81 -25.22
C HIS A 184 -13.31 8.48 -25.17
N MET A 185 -13.68 8.07 -23.96
CA MET A 185 -14.53 6.91 -23.73
C MET A 185 -15.57 6.82 -24.86
N ASP A 186 -15.47 5.81 -25.72
CA ASP A 186 -16.60 5.43 -26.61
C ASP A 186 -17.87 5.12 -25.76
N CYS A 187 -17.72 5.03 -24.43
CA CYS A 187 -18.75 4.85 -23.42
C CYS A 187 -19.09 6.09 -22.57
N GLU A 188 -18.48 7.28 -22.74
CA GLU A 188 -18.70 8.46 -21.88
C GLU A 188 -20.17 8.89 -21.98
N ASP A 189 -20.67 8.92 -23.22
CA ASP A 189 -22.05 9.20 -23.56
C ASP A 189 -23.03 8.28 -22.81
N LEU A 190 -22.64 7.03 -22.49
CA LEU A 190 -23.46 6.10 -21.72
C LEU A 190 -23.72 6.60 -20.30
N PHE A 191 -22.77 7.34 -19.70
CA PHE A 191 -22.88 7.88 -18.34
C PHE A 191 -23.52 9.27 -18.33
N VAL A 192 -23.22 10.13 -19.32
CA VAL A 192 -23.75 11.50 -19.41
C VAL A 192 -25.28 11.50 -19.41
N GLU A 193 -25.89 10.55 -20.12
CA GLU A 193 -27.35 10.44 -20.25
C GLU A 193 -28.05 9.96 -18.97
N GLN A 194 -27.30 9.48 -17.97
CA GLN A 194 -27.86 8.88 -16.76
C GLN A 194 -28.40 9.94 -15.79
N LYS A 195 -29.62 9.68 -15.28
CA LYS A 195 -30.24 10.50 -14.23
C LYS A 195 -29.97 9.89 -12.87
N LEU A 196 -29.48 10.73 -11.96
CA LEU A 196 -29.32 10.38 -10.55
C LEU A 196 -30.54 10.92 -9.80
N ASP A 197 -31.06 10.14 -8.86
CA ASP A 197 -31.97 10.66 -7.84
C ASP A 197 -31.20 11.55 -6.85
N ASP A 198 -31.92 12.21 -5.94
CA ASP A 198 -31.35 13.20 -5.03
C ASP A 198 -30.29 12.60 -4.10
N GLU A 199 -30.49 11.36 -3.64
CA GLU A 199 -29.56 10.65 -2.75
C GLU A 199 -28.27 10.29 -3.48
N ARG A 200 -28.38 9.62 -4.63
CA ARG A 200 -27.23 9.27 -5.46
C ARG A 200 -26.49 10.50 -5.97
N LEU A 201 -27.21 11.57 -6.30
CA LEU A 201 -26.58 12.83 -6.70
C LEU A 201 -25.76 13.42 -5.55
N ALA A 202 -26.32 13.50 -4.34
CA ALA A 202 -25.60 14.01 -3.18
C ALA A 202 -24.35 13.17 -2.87
N GLN A 203 -24.46 11.84 -2.96
CA GLN A 203 -23.32 10.94 -2.76
C GLN A 203 -22.27 11.09 -3.86
N ALA A 204 -22.66 11.12 -5.13
CA ALA A 204 -21.74 11.31 -6.26
C ALA A 204 -20.96 12.63 -6.15
N LEU A 205 -21.63 13.72 -5.79
CA LEU A 205 -20.99 15.03 -5.60
C LEU A 205 -20.00 14.98 -4.44
N LYS A 206 -20.36 14.36 -3.31
CA LYS A 206 -19.46 14.20 -2.15
C LYS A 206 -18.21 13.39 -2.52
N LEU A 207 -18.39 12.26 -3.19
CA LEU A 207 -17.29 11.40 -3.61
C LEU A 207 -16.35 12.12 -4.58
N ALA A 208 -16.91 12.80 -5.59
CA ALA A 208 -16.13 13.60 -6.53
C ALA A 208 -15.35 14.73 -5.82
N ASP A 209 -15.98 15.45 -4.88
CA ASP A 209 -15.27 16.51 -4.13
C ASP A 209 -14.15 15.95 -3.24
N THR A 210 -14.34 14.75 -2.69
CA THR A 210 -13.29 14.06 -1.92
C THR A 210 -12.07 13.75 -2.81
N ILE A 211 -12.28 13.31 -4.05
CA ILE A 211 -11.17 13.10 -5.01
C ILE A 211 -10.45 14.42 -5.32
N TYR A 212 -11.18 15.52 -5.45
CA TYR A 212 -10.56 16.84 -5.63
C TYR A 212 -9.68 17.24 -4.44
N GLU A 213 -10.15 17.08 -3.21
CA GLU A 213 -9.35 17.36 -2.00
C GLU A 213 -8.06 16.53 -1.99
N ILE A 214 -8.17 15.23 -2.27
CA ILE A 214 -7.02 14.32 -2.35
C ILE A 214 -5.98 14.77 -3.40
N PHE A 215 -6.44 15.19 -4.58
CA PHE A 215 -5.54 15.66 -5.64
C PHE A 215 -4.88 16.98 -5.27
N SER A 216 -5.62 17.91 -4.65
CA SER A 216 -5.06 19.17 -4.15
C SER A 216 -3.95 18.91 -3.13
N ASP A 217 -4.19 18.04 -2.15
CA ASP A 217 -3.20 17.67 -1.12
C ASP A 217 -1.97 16.97 -1.74
N GLN A 218 -2.17 16.17 -2.80
CA GLN A 218 -1.06 15.57 -3.56
C GLN A 218 -0.22 16.61 -4.30
N LEU A 219 -0.84 17.61 -4.93
CA LEU A 219 -0.10 18.68 -5.60
C LEU A 219 0.67 19.56 -4.59
N ASP A 220 0.11 19.80 -3.41
CA ASP A 220 0.81 20.47 -2.30
C ASP A 220 2.03 19.65 -1.85
N MET A 221 1.86 18.33 -1.66
CA MET A 221 2.96 17.42 -1.34
C MET A 221 4.07 17.45 -2.40
N TRP A 222 3.70 17.47 -3.69
CA TRP A 222 4.67 17.57 -4.79
C TRP A 222 5.37 18.93 -4.83
N MET A 223 4.67 20.02 -4.55
CA MET A 223 5.29 21.34 -4.42
C MET A 223 6.32 21.37 -3.29
N ILE A 224 5.98 20.81 -2.12
CA ILE A 224 6.90 20.68 -0.98
C ILE A 224 8.13 19.84 -1.37
N TYR A 225 7.93 18.75 -2.13
CA TYR A 225 9.04 17.95 -2.64
C TYR A 225 9.95 18.76 -3.59
N ALA A 226 9.36 19.53 -4.51
CA ALA A 226 10.08 20.37 -5.45
C ALA A 226 10.95 21.41 -4.71
N GLU A 227 10.38 22.10 -3.72
CA GLU A 227 11.11 23.08 -2.90
C GLU A 227 12.23 22.44 -2.07
N LYS A 228 11.98 21.26 -1.49
CA LYS A 228 12.91 20.60 -0.57
C LYS A 228 14.06 19.87 -1.26
N TYR A 229 13.82 19.30 -2.44
CA TYR A 229 14.78 18.37 -3.07
C TYR A 229 15.20 18.82 -4.47
N ILE A 230 14.27 19.28 -5.30
CA ILE A 230 14.59 19.64 -6.70
C ILE A 230 15.31 20.98 -6.76
N SER A 231 14.67 22.06 -6.26
CA SER A 231 15.22 23.41 -6.27
C SER A 231 16.64 23.51 -5.67
N PRO A 232 16.98 22.82 -4.55
CA PRO A 232 18.34 22.82 -4.03
C PRO A 232 19.26 21.76 -4.65
N GLY A 233 18.75 20.86 -5.51
CA GLY A 233 19.52 19.80 -6.15
C GLY A 233 19.97 18.70 -5.18
N ILE A 234 19.15 18.36 -4.18
CA ILE A 234 19.46 17.38 -3.13
C ILE A 234 18.56 16.15 -3.29
N ALA A 235 19.16 14.97 -3.46
CA ALA A 235 18.40 13.73 -3.48
C ALA A 235 17.86 13.40 -2.07
N PRO A 236 16.62 12.89 -1.93
CA PRO A 236 16.11 12.46 -0.64
C PRO A 236 16.93 11.28 -0.11
N ARG A 237 17.18 11.25 1.20
CA ARG A 237 17.91 10.18 1.88
C ARG A 237 17.24 9.85 3.21
N PRO A 238 17.26 8.56 3.62
CA PRO A 238 16.86 8.20 4.97
C PRO A 238 17.80 8.86 5.99
N ASP A 239 17.25 9.22 7.15
CA ASP A 239 18.07 9.61 8.29
C ASP A 239 19.03 8.48 8.69
N LEU A 240 20.15 8.85 9.32
CA LEU A 240 21.17 7.91 9.79
C LEU A 240 20.63 7.05 10.95
N ARG A 241 19.96 5.95 10.58
CA ARG A 241 19.32 4.93 11.43
C ARG A 241 18.19 5.45 12.33
N PRO A 242 17.01 4.80 12.32
CA PRO A 242 16.04 5.00 13.37
C PRO A 242 16.66 4.63 14.72
N THR A 243 16.41 5.44 15.75
CA THR A 243 16.88 5.14 17.10
C THR A 243 16.02 4.00 17.66
N ILE A 244 16.49 2.76 17.54
CA ILE A 244 15.85 1.62 18.19
C ILE A 244 15.99 1.79 19.70
N ASN A 245 14.88 2.03 20.39
CA ASN A 245 14.88 2.23 21.83
C ASN A 245 15.00 0.88 22.56
N ARG A 246 16.24 0.43 22.75
CA ARG A 246 16.54 -0.83 23.46
C ARG A 246 16.13 -0.81 24.93
N ALA A 247 15.78 0.34 25.51
CA ALA A 247 15.23 0.41 26.86
C ALA A 247 13.78 -0.07 26.96
N ALA A 248 13.08 -0.22 25.82
CA ALA A 248 11.74 -0.82 25.75
C ALA A 248 11.76 -2.37 25.73
N ALA A 249 12.95 -2.99 25.64
CA ALA A 249 13.10 -4.43 25.61
C ALA A 249 12.45 -5.09 26.85
N GLY A 250 11.44 -5.94 26.62
CA GLY A 250 10.73 -6.67 27.66
C GLY A 250 9.50 -5.97 28.24
N LEU A 251 9.08 -4.81 27.72
CA LEU A 251 7.75 -4.27 28.00
C LEU A 251 6.71 -4.98 27.10
N PRO A 252 5.60 -5.50 27.66
CA PRO A 252 4.56 -6.08 26.83
C PRO A 252 3.91 -4.99 25.97
N GLY A 253 3.76 -5.25 24.67
CA GLY A 253 2.99 -4.40 23.77
C GLY A 253 1.52 -4.29 24.20
N LEU A 254 0.83 -3.28 23.70
CA LEU A 254 -0.58 -2.99 23.91
C LEU A 254 -1.46 -3.93 23.08
N ARG A 255 -1.38 -5.22 23.39
CA ARG A 255 -2.26 -6.23 22.80
C ARG A 255 -3.45 -6.50 23.72
N PRO A 256 -4.68 -6.64 23.19
CA PRO A 256 -5.78 -7.19 23.95
C PRO A 256 -5.40 -8.56 24.51
N GLY A 257 -5.87 -8.87 25.72
CA GLY A 257 -5.75 -10.22 26.22
C GLY A 257 -6.53 -11.18 25.33
N THR A 258 -5.93 -12.33 25.02
CA THR A 258 -6.52 -13.34 24.13
C THR A 258 -6.81 -14.67 24.81
N GLY A 259 -6.42 -14.80 26.09
CA GLY A 259 -6.53 -16.00 26.91
C GLY A 259 -7.66 -15.95 27.96
N GLY A 260 -8.48 -14.90 27.96
CA GLY A 260 -9.62 -14.76 28.86
C GLY A 260 -10.85 -15.59 28.48
N VAL A 261 -11.96 -15.29 29.15
CA VAL A 261 -13.25 -15.93 28.88
C VAL A 261 -13.78 -15.50 27.52
N VAL A 262 -14.19 -16.46 26.70
CA VAL A 262 -14.86 -16.20 25.41
C VAL A 262 -16.37 -16.25 25.62
N HIS A 263 -17.08 -15.21 25.20
CA HIS A 263 -18.53 -15.17 25.23
C HIS A 263 -19.10 -16.24 24.28
N ALA A 264 -20.22 -16.86 24.66
CA ALA A 264 -20.81 -17.99 23.92
C ALA A 264 -21.09 -17.67 22.43
N SER A 265 -21.45 -16.43 22.11
CA SER A 265 -21.68 -15.98 20.73
C SER A 265 -20.41 -15.96 19.87
N GLN A 266 -19.23 -15.81 20.48
CA GLN A 266 -17.94 -15.73 19.79
C GLN A 266 -17.17 -17.06 19.79
N GLU A 267 -17.63 -18.09 20.51
CA GLU A 267 -16.98 -19.41 20.53
C GLU A 267 -16.75 -20.02 19.14
N PRO A 268 -17.68 -19.90 18.15
CA PRO A 268 -17.43 -20.40 16.81
C PRO A 268 -16.22 -19.75 16.14
N LEU A 269 -16.00 -18.44 16.34
CA LEU A 269 -14.86 -17.70 15.80
C LEU A 269 -13.54 -18.18 16.41
N GLN A 270 -13.52 -18.41 17.72
CA GLN A 270 -12.34 -18.94 18.40
C GLN A 270 -11.97 -20.34 17.91
N ARG A 271 -12.97 -21.20 17.65
CA ARG A 271 -12.74 -22.53 17.06
C ARG A 271 -12.19 -22.42 15.64
N LEU A 272 -12.83 -21.60 14.80
CA LEU A 272 -12.40 -21.36 13.42
C LEU A 272 -10.96 -20.86 13.36
N LEU A 273 -10.61 -19.84 14.16
CA LEU A 273 -9.26 -19.30 14.22
C LEU A 273 -8.22 -20.38 14.60
N ALA A 274 -8.54 -21.21 15.62
CA ALA A 274 -7.64 -22.28 16.06
C ALA A 274 -7.47 -23.37 14.98
N GLU A 275 -8.54 -23.72 14.27
CA GLU A 275 -8.50 -24.68 13.16
C GLU A 275 -7.67 -24.17 11.99
N ARG A 276 -7.90 -22.92 11.57
CA ARG A 276 -7.13 -22.26 10.50
C ARG A 276 -5.65 -22.13 10.85
N ARG A 277 -5.34 -21.71 12.08
CA ARG A 277 -3.97 -21.68 12.60
C ARG A 277 -3.30 -23.04 12.51
N LYS A 278 -3.95 -24.09 13.02
CA LYS A 278 -3.40 -25.45 13.00
C LYS A 278 -3.14 -25.95 11.58
N ARG A 279 -4.00 -25.61 10.62
CA ARG A 279 -3.80 -25.92 9.20
C ARG A 279 -2.57 -25.19 8.65
N SER A 280 -2.45 -23.90 8.90
CA SER A 280 -1.33 -23.08 8.44
C SER A 280 0.00 -23.55 9.04
N GLU A 281 0.04 -23.96 10.32
CA GLU A 281 1.23 -24.55 10.95
C GLU A 281 1.75 -25.82 10.24
N ALA A 282 0.89 -26.51 9.49
CA ALA A 282 1.27 -27.69 8.69
C ALA A 282 1.72 -27.34 7.27
N HIS A 283 1.86 -26.05 6.92
CA HIS A 283 2.23 -25.63 5.56
C HIS A 283 3.63 -26.16 5.16
N PRO A 284 3.82 -26.69 3.93
CA PRO A 284 5.11 -27.24 3.48
C PRO A 284 6.28 -26.25 3.55
N PHE A 285 6.01 -24.95 3.45
CA PHE A 285 7.01 -23.90 3.63
C PHE A 285 7.77 -24.02 4.96
N TYR A 286 7.05 -24.24 6.07
CA TYR A 286 7.68 -24.38 7.38
C TYR A 286 8.51 -25.64 7.49
N SER A 287 8.03 -26.74 6.90
CA SER A 287 8.82 -27.98 6.79
C SER A 287 10.11 -27.76 6.00
N TRP A 288 10.10 -26.94 4.95
CA TRP A 288 11.31 -26.57 4.20
C TRP A 288 12.29 -25.75 5.05
N LEU A 289 11.82 -24.76 5.83
CA LEU A 289 12.70 -23.98 6.71
C LEU A 289 13.44 -24.87 7.71
N GLU A 290 12.75 -25.84 8.30
CA GLU A 290 13.34 -26.78 9.27
C GLU A 290 14.27 -27.81 8.61
N ASN A 291 13.90 -28.31 7.43
CA ASN A 291 14.57 -29.44 6.76
C ASN A 291 15.39 -29.05 5.53
N ARG A 292 15.84 -27.79 5.44
CA ARG A 292 16.66 -27.24 4.34
C ARG A 292 17.99 -27.96 4.09
N GLY A 293 18.42 -28.80 5.04
CA GLY A 293 19.66 -29.58 5.02
C GLY A 293 20.92 -28.73 5.12
N ASP A 294 22.09 -29.38 5.20
CA ASP A 294 23.37 -28.71 5.46
C ASP A 294 23.87 -27.82 4.30
N ARG A 295 23.19 -27.86 3.15
CA ARG A 295 23.58 -27.10 1.94
C ARG A 295 23.05 -25.67 1.92
N ILE A 296 22.04 -25.36 2.73
CA ILE A 296 21.43 -24.03 2.81
C ILE A 296 21.55 -23.56 4.26
N THR A 297 22.43 -22.60 4.49
CA THR A 297 22.56 -21.97 5.81
C THR A 297 21.30 -21.20 6.20
N ALA A 298 21.08 -20.94 7.49
CA ALA A 298 19.95 -20.13 7.95
C ALA A 298 19.93 -18.73 7.28
N LEU A 299 21.10 -18.12 7.11
CA LEU A 299 21.25 -16.83 6.44
C LEU A 299 20.80 -16.89 4.97
N GLN A 300 21.22 -17.93 4.24
CA GLN A 300 20.77 -18.13 2.86
C GLN A 300 19.28 -18.42 2.78
N ALA A 301 18.73 -19.18 3.72
CA ALA A 301 17.29 -19.45 3.77
C ALA A 301 16.48 -18.17 3.94
N LEU A 302 16.82 -17.30 4.91
CA LEU A 302 16.16 -16.01 5.10
C LEU A 302 16.26 -15.14 3.83
N ARG A 303 17.46 -15.00 3.26
CA ARG A 303 17.69 -14.20 2.04
C ARG A 303 16.86 -14.67 0.83
N ARG A 304 16.46 -15.94 0.80
CA ARG A 304 15.75 -16.52 -0.35
C ARG A 304 14.28 -16.14 -0.44
N PHE A 305 13.60 -15.84 0.66
CA PHE A 305 12.16 -15.54 0.62
C PHE A 305 11.81 -14.15 1.19
N ILE A 306 12.66 -13.57 2.06
CA ILE A 306 12.37 -12.28 2.71
C ILE A 306 12.02 -11.15 1.73
N PRO A 307 12.62 -11.04 0.53
CA PRO A 307 12.19 -10.01 -0.42
C PRO A 307 10.70 -10.04 -0.77
N MET A 308 10.06 -11.23 -0.78
CA MET A 308 8.63 -11.37 -1.06
C MET A 308 7.73 -10.78 0.03
N TRP A 309 8.23 -10.69 1.26
CA TRP A 309 7.47 -10.15 2.40
C TRP A 309 7.54 -8.63 2.50
N ALA A 310 8.33 -7.96 1.65
CA ALA A 310 8.49 -6.51 1.70
C ALA A 310 7.14 -5.77 1.55
N MET A 311 6.29 -6.20 0.61
CA MET A 311 5.00 -5.55 0.37
C MET A 311 4.01 -5.76 1.51
N ASP A 312 3.98 -6.95 2.11
CA ASP A 312 3.08 -7.23 3.23
C ASP A 312 3.52 -6.44 4.46
N VAL A 313 4.79 -6.55 4.85
CA VAL A 313 5.29 -5.94 6.09
C VAL A 313 5.26 -4.42 6.01
N MET A 314 5.64 -3.86 4.86
CA MET A 314 5.60 -2.42 4.68
C MET A 314 4.17 -1.89 4.55
N GLY A 315 3.32 -2.56 3.77
CA GLY A 315 1.91 -2.20 3.59
C GLY A 315 1.06 -2.41 4.86
N TYR A 316 1.48 -3.31 5.76
CA TYR A 316 0.79 -3.55 7.03
C TYR A 316 0.72 -2.30 7.90
N ARG A 317 1.76 -1.46 7.89
CA ARG A 317 1.73 -0.15 8.57
C ARG A 317 0.55 0.69 8.06
N ASP A 318 0.43 0.83 6.74
CA ASP A 318 -0.55 1.72 6.14
C ASP A 318 -1.97 1.18 6.33
N LEU A 319 -2.17 -0.14 6.20
CA LEU A 319 -3.43 -0.81 6.54
C LEU A 319 -3.87 -0.48 7.97
N ASN A 320 -2.97 -0.66 8.95
CA ASN A 320 -3.24 -0.40 10.36
C ASN A 320 -3.54 1.08 10.63
N ARG A 321 -2.70 1.97 10.07
CA ARG A 321 -2.74 3.41 10.33
C ARG A 321 -3.93 4.11 9.69
N TYR A 322 -4.31 3.72 8.47
CA TYR A 322 -5.28 4.46 7.66
C TYR A 322 -6.60 3.73 7.43
N ALA A 323 -6.64 2.39 7.48
CA ALA A 323 -7.89 1.63 7.29
C ALA A 323 -8.49 1.12 8.60
N ILE A 324 -7.68 0.51 9.46
CA ILE A 324 -8.18 -0.11 10.71
C ILE A 324 -8.43 0.93 11.80
N ARG A 325 -7.54 1.92 11.92
CA ARG A 325 -7.64 2.99 12.93
C ARG A 325 -8.94 3.77 12.82
N TYR A 326 -9.56 4.08 13.95
CA TYR A 326 -10.64 5.05 14.04
C TYR A 326 -10.07 6.47 14.13
N ALA A 327 -10.47 7.34 13.20
CA ALA A 327 -10.13 8.76 13.25
C ALA A 327 -10.70 9.44 14.51
N GLU A 328 -11.92 9.09 14.90
CA GLU A 328 -12.64 9.66 16.05
C GLU A 328 -13.05 8.56 17.05
N PRO A 329 -12.12 8.09 17.92
CA PRO A 329 -12.39 6.97 18.81
C PRO A 329 -13.36 7.33 19.95
N SER A 330 -14.63 6.98 19.78
CA SER A 330 -15.71 7.27 20.74
C SER A 330 -15.90 6.24 21.87
N SER A 331 -15.37 5.02 21.75
CA SER A 331 -15.57 3.91 22.72
C SER A 331 -14.26 3.33 23.25
N ASP A 332 -14.33 2.56 24.34
CA ASP A 332 -13.15 1.83 24.85
C ASP A 332 -12.63 0.80 23.84
N LEU A 333 -13.53 0.18 23.05
CA LEU A 333 -13.14 -0.74 21.97
C LEU A 333 -12.45 0.01 20.83
N HIS A 334 -12.92 1.20 20.42
CA HIS A 334 -12.21 2.05 19.45
C HIS A 334 -10.81 2.41 19.92
N ARG A 335 -10.66 2.80 21.20
CA ARG A 335 -9.36 3.10 21.80
C ARG A 335 -8.46 1.86 21.87
N THR A 336 -9.05 0.69 22.09
CA THR A 336 -8.33 -0.59 22.11
C THR A 336 -7.77 -0.93 20.72
N VAL A 337 -8.60 -0.80 19.67
CA VAL A 337 -8.15 -0.93 18.27
C VAL A 337 -7.01 0.05 17.99
N ASN A 338 -7.22 1.34 18.28
CA ASN A 338 -6.25 2.38 17.99
C ASN A 338 -4.88 2.16 18.65
N ALA A 339 -4.85 1.68 19.89
CA ALA A 339 -3.59 1.40 20.56
C ALA A 339 -2.88 0.15 20.00
N TRP A 340 -3.62 -0.90 19.64
CA TRP A 340 -3.01 -2.07 19.03
C TRP A 340 -2.43 -1.73 17.65
N VAL A 341 -3.15 -0.96 16.82
CA VAL A 341 -2.62 -0.51 15.51
C VAL A 341 -1.41 0.43 15.67
N ASP A 342 -1.35 1.22 16.75
CA ASP A 342 -0.21 2.11 17.01
C ASP A 342 1.09 1.32 17.20
N ASP A 343 1.06 0.20 17.93
CA ASP A 343 2.22 -0.69 18.07
C ASP A 343 2.58 -1.36 16.74
N LEU A 344 1.60 -1.93 16.04
CA LEU A 344 1.82 -2.65 14.77
C LEU A 344 2.38 -1.74 13.67
N SER A 345 2.00 -0.47 13.66
CA SER A 345 2.46 0.52 12.68
C SER A 345 3.96 0.85 12.78
N THR A 346 4.66 0.36 13.80
CA THR A 346 6.09 0.63 14.02
C THR A 346 7.01 -0.48 13.51
N HIS A 347 6.50 -1.68 13.27
CA HIS A 347 7.35 -2.87 13.07
C HIS A 347 8.13 -2.84 11.76
N ASN A 348 7.59 -2.19 10.73
CA ASN A 348 8.21 -2.10 9.41
C ASN A 348 9.59 -1.42 9.41
N THR A 349 9.87 -0.61 10.44
CA THR A 349 11.20 -0.02 10.67
C THR A 349 12.24 -1.08 11.03
N LEU A 350 11.88 -2.06 11.86
CA LEU A 350 12.76 -3.19 12.18
C LEU A 350 12.97 -4.09 10.97
N PHE A 351 11.92 -4.31 10.17
CA PHE A 351 12.04 -5.09 8.94
C PHE A 351 13.06 -4.49 7.96
N LEU A 352 13.06 -3.16 7.80
CA LEU A 352 14.05 -2.50 6.94
C LEU A 352 15.47 -2.56 7.49
N ASP A 353 15.64 -2.58 8.82
CA ASP A 353 16.94 -2.83 9.44
C ASP A 353 17.41 -4.26 9.16
N ASP A 354 16.55 -5.25 9.38
CA ASP A 354 16.81 -6.66 9.06
C ASP A 354 17.14 -6.86 7.57
N TRP A 355 16.45 -6.15 6.67
CA TRP A 355 16.75 -6.15 5.23
C TRP A 355 18.22 -5.76 4.97
N LYS A 356 18.69 -4.70 5.62
CA LYS A 356 20.07 -4.22 5.51
C LYS A 356 21.06 -5.18 6.16
N GLN A 357 20.71 -5.75 7.32
CA GLN A 357 21.53 -6.72 8.04
C GLN A 357 21.70 -8.03 7.26
N LEU A 358 20.65 -8.43 6.54
CA LEU A 358 20.72 -9.54 5.59
C LEU A 358 21.55 -9.20 4.34
N GLY A 359 21.96 -7.95 4.12
CA GLY A 359 22.74 -7.53 2.94
C GLY A 359 21.94 -7.63 1.64
N LEU A 360 20.62 -7.47 1.70
CA LEU A 360 19.75 -7.67 0.54
C LEU A 360 19.99 -6.61 -0.54
N ASP A 361 20.38 -5.39 -0.18
CA ASP A 361 20.73 -4.36 -1.16
C ASP A 361 21.89 -4.81 -2.07
N GLU A 362 22.96 -5.35 -1.49
CA GLU A 362 24.13 -5.80 -2.22
C GLU A 362 23.85 -7.07 -3.03
N ILE A 363 23.06 -7.99 -2.48
CA ILE A 363 22.78 -9.27 -3.11
C ILE A 363 21.83 -9.12 -4.29
N LEU A 364 20.79 -8.30 -4.14
CA LEU A 364 19.83 -8.04 -5.21
C LEU A 364 20.42 -7.11 -6.27
N GLY A 365 21.26 -6.15 -5.85
CA GLY A 365 21.87 -5.17 -6.75
C GLY A 365 20.87 -4.24 -7.44
N TRP A 366 19.64 -4.19 -6.93
CA TRP A 366 18.55 -3.41 -7.50
C TRP A 366 18.75 -1.91 -7.25
N ASN A 367 18.56 -1.14 -8.32
CA ASN A 367 18.35 0.31 -8.23
C ASN A 367 16.88 0.62 -7.91
N SER A 368 16.51 1.91 -7.90
CA SER A 368 15.14 2.32 -7.61
C SER A 368 14.12 1.83 -8.64
N SER A 369 14.43 1.87 -9.95
CA SER A 369 13.51 1.36 -10.96
C SER A 369 13.31 -0.16 -10.88
N ASP A 370 14.36 -0.94 -10.60
CA ASP A 370 14.26 -2.39 -10.41
C ASP A 370 13.38 -2.72 -9.19
N THR A 371 13.53 -1.93 -8.12
CA THR A 371 12.75 -2.10 -6.89
C THR A 371 11.28 -1.73 -7.11
N LEU A 372 10.99 -0.64 -7.83
CA LEU A 372 9.62 -0.28 -8.20
C LEU A 372 8.98 -1.32 -9.12
N GLU A 373 9.73 -1.85 -10.09
CA GLU A 373 9.28 -2.93 -10.96
C GLU A 373 8.95 -4.19 -10.13
N PHE A 374 9.82 -4.57 -9.19
CA PHE A 374 9.54 -5.66 -8.26
C PHE A 374 8.28 -5.39 -7.41
N CYS A 375 8.17 -4.20 -6.80
CA CYS A 375 7.07 -3.86 -5.90
C CYS A 375 5.69 -3.81 -6.59
N TYR A 376 5.61 -3.39 -7.85
CA TYR A 376 4.33 -3.07 -8.51
C TYR A 376 4.03 -3.87 -9.79
N LEU A 377 5.05 -4.39 -10.48
CA LEU A 377 4.90 -5.06 -11.78
C LEU A 377 5.21 -6.56 -11.74
N ASP A 378 5.94 -7.03 -10.73
CA ASP A 378 6.20 -8.46 -10.56
C ASP A 378 4.89 -9.23 -10.27
N PRO A 379 4.56 -10.28 -11.05
CA PRO A 379 3.33 -11.05 -10.84
C PRO A 379 3.24 -11.73 -9.48
N GLN A 380 4.37 -12.03 -8.83
CA GLN A 380 4.35 -12.67 -7.52
C GLN A 380 4.04 -11.64 -6.43
N THR A 381 4.52 -10.39 -6.54
CA THR A 381 4.16 -9.33 -5.57
C THR A 381 2.72 -8.84 -5.75
N ASP A 382 2.11 -9.06 -6.92
CA ASP A 382 0.71 -8.72 -7.22
C ASP A 382 -0.30 -9.37 -6.29
N VAL A 383 -0.04 -10.61 -5.86
CA VAL A 383 -0.86 -11.31 -4.87
C VAL A 383 -0.86 -10.59 -3.52
N HIS A 384 0.31 -10.11 -3.08
CA HIS A 384 0.46 -9.40 -1.81
C HIS A 384 -0.32 -8.09 -1.82
N ARG A 385 -0.20 -7.29 -2.90
CA ARG A 385 -0.96 -6.05 -3.04
C ARG A 385 -2.47 -6.29 -3.12
N ARG A 386 -2.92 -7.30 -3.87
CA ARG A 386 -4.33 -7.73 -3.92
C ARG A 386 -4.85 -8.06 -2.52
N ASN A 387 -4.06 -8.76 -1.70
CA ASN A 387 -4.47 -9.10 -0.32
C ASN A 387 -4.58 -7.84 0.56
N ILE A 388 -3.67 -6.87 0.44
CA ILE A 388 -3.78 -5.57 1.13
C ILE A 388 -5.06 -4.82 0.73
N VAL A 389 -5.45 -4.83 -0.55
CA VAL A 389 -6.74 -4.26 -0.99
C VAL A 389 -7.91 -4.96 -0.28
N ARG A 390 -7.95 -6.29 -0.27
CA ARG A 390 -9.03 -7.05 0.40
C ARG A 390 -9.09 -6.77 1.90
N PHE A 391 -7.95 -6.66 2.58
CA PHE A 391 -7.92 -6.31 4.00
C PHE A 391 -8.37 -4.88 4.26
N THR A 392 -8.04 -3.96 3.35
CA THR A 392 -8.51 -2.56 3.41
C THR A 392 -10.02 -2.49 3.24
N GLU A 393 -10.59 -3.22 2.27
CA GLU A 393 -12.04 -3.31 2.07
C GLU A 393 -12.76 -3.90 3.28
N LEU A 394 -12.20 -4.96 3.88
CA LEU A 394 -12.74 -5.55 5.11
C LEU A 394 -12.72 -4.55 6.28
N ALA A 395 -11.65 -3.80 6.46
CA ALA A 395 -11.54 -2.80 7.52
C ALA A 395 -12.46 -1.59 7.30
N ALA A 396 -12.44 -1.02 6.09
CA ALA A 396 -13.23 0.15 5.73
C ALA A 396 -14.73 -0.15 5.62
N GLY A 397 -15.11 -1.36 5.21
CA GLY A 397 -16.51 -1.80 5.13
C GLY A 397 -17.15 -2.12 6.48
N ASN A 398 -16.38 -2.20 7.56
CA ASN A 398 -16.87 -2.63 8.87
C ASN A 398 -16.46 -1.65 9.98
N GLU A 399 -17.41 -0.82 10.41
CA GLU A 399 -17.23 0.17 11.49
C GLU A 399 -17.33 -0.44 12.90
N ASP A 400 -17.86 -1.67 13.05
CA ASP A 400 -17.94 -2.33 14.35
C ASP A 400 -16.54 -2.69 14.88
N PRO A 401 -16.15 -2.25 16.09
CA PRO A 401 -14.81 -2.52 16.59
C PRO A 401 -14.57 -3.98 16.95
N LEU A 402 -15.59 -4.79 17.26
CA LEU A 402 -15.36 -6.21 17.51
C LEU A 402 -14.94 -6.92 16.21
N SER A 403 -15.56 -6.59 15.08
CA SER A 403 -15.12 -7.06 13.75
C SER A 403 -13.68 -6.65 13.45
N ARG A 404 -13.30 -5.38 13.66
CA ARG A 404 -11.91 -4.94 13.44
C ARG A 404 -10.91 -5.64 14.37
N LEU A 405 -11.28 -5.89 15.63
CA LEU A 405 -10.44 -6.65 16.57
C LEU A 405 -10.26 -8.10 16.13
N TRP A 406 -11.29 -8.75 15.56
CA TRP A 406 -11.15 -10.09 14.96
C TRP A 406 -10.28 -10.09 13.70
N LEU A 407 -10.39 -9.09 12.83
CA LEU A 407 -9.50 -8.93 11.68
C LEU A 407 -8.04 -8.84 12.12
N MET A 408 -7.75 -7.96 13.09
CA MET A 408 -6.41 -7.82 13.65
C MET A 408 -5.93 -9.11 14.33
N HIS A 409 -6.81 -9.79 15.08
CA HIS A 409 -6.46 -11.04 15.71
C HIS A 409 -6.14 -12.14 14.70
N ALA A 410 -6.88 -12.21 13.59
CA ALA A 410 -6.59 -13.12 12.49
C ALA A 410 -5.22 -12.80 11.85
N LEU A 411 -4.95 -11.52 11.55
CA LEU A 411 -3.70 -11.07 10.92
C LEU A 411 -2.47 -11.40 11.77
N GLU A 412 -2.54 -11.16 13.08
CA GLU A 412 -1.43 -11.48 13.99
C GLU A 412 -1.29 -13.00 14.18
N THR A 413 -2.41 -13.73 14.32
CA THR A 413 -2.39 -15.18 14.53
C THR A 413 -1.87 -15.93 13.31
N SER A 414 -2.14 -15.45 12.09
CA SER A 414 -1.62 -16.05 10.87
C SER A 414 -0.10 -15.87 10.73
N GLY A 415 0.46 -14.80 11.30
CA GLY A 415 1.91 -14.56 11.36
C GLY A 415 2.67 -15.32 12.46
N GLU A 416 1.99 -15.83 13.50
CA GLU A 416 2.66 -16.50 14.62
C GLU A 416 3.54 -17.70 14.21
N PRO A 417 3.09 -18.64 13.35
CA PRO A 417 3.95 -19.72 12.88
C PRO A 417 5.15 -19.18 12.11
N PHE A 418 4.95 -18.19 11.24
CA PHE A 418 6.03 -17.55 10.49
C PHE A 418 7.12 -17.04 11.41
N PHE A 419 6.77 -16.23 12.42
CA PHE A 419 7.74 -15.69 13.37
C PHE A 419 8.41 -16.76 14.23
N ARG A 420 7.72 -17.84 14.59
CA ARG A 420 8.34 -18.96 15.31
C ARG A 420 9.49 -19.57 14.51
N HIS A 421 9.30 -19.79 13.21
CA HIS A 421 10.33 -20.39 12.36
C HIS A 421 11.42 -19.38 11.96
N THR A 422 11.08 -18.13 11.65
CA THR A 422 12.10 -17.11 11.34
C THR A 422 12.93 -16.75 12.55
N LYS A 423 12.37 -16.75 13.77
CA LYS A 423 13.12 -16.57 15.02
C LYS A 423 14.18 -17.64 15.24
N ALA A 424 13.85 -18.90 14.94
CA ALA A 424 14.82 -19.99 15.02
C ALA A 424 16.00 -19.75 14.04
N LEU A 425 15.69 -19.38 12.79
CA LEU A 425 16.71 -19.05 11.79
C LEU A 425 17.53 -17.82 12.16
N ALA A 426 16.88 -16.76 12.65
CA ALA A 426 17.55 -15.56 13.12
C ALA A 426 18.53 -15.88 14.24
N GLY A 427 18.12 -16.70 15.22
CA GLY A 427 19.00 -17.17 16.29
C GLY A 427 20.22 -17.96 15.78
N GLU A 428 20.03 -18.80 14.76
CA GLU A 428 21.16 -19.47 14.10
C GLU A 428 22.10 -18.49 13.38
N VAL A 429 21.57 -17.46 12.71
CA VAL A 429 22.39 -16.42 12.04
C VAL A 429 23.18 -15.61 13.07
N GLU A 430 22.53 -15.15 14.13
CA GLU A 430 23.13 -14.35 15.20
C GLU A 430 24.20 -15.14 15.98
N ALA A 431 24.05 -16.46 16.11
CA ALA A 431 25.04 -17.32 16.76
C ALA A 431 26.33 -17.50 15.93
N ASN A 432 26.25 -17.32 14.62
CA ASN A 432 27.34 -17.63 13.68
C ASN A 432 27.90 -16.38 12.96
N THR A 433 27.36 -15.20 13.23
CA THR A 433 27.74 -13.93 12.59
C THR A 433 27.61 -12.77 13.57
N ASP A 434 28.12 -11.59 13.21
CA ASP A 434 27.92 -10.36 14.00
C ASP A 434 26.60 -9.63 13.65
N LEU A 435 25.71 -10.27 12.89
CA LEU A 435 24.43 -9.69 12.51
C LEU A 435 23.44 -9.73 13.68
N ARG A 436 22.45 -8.84 13.62
CA ARG A 436 21.31 -8.81 14.53
C ARG A 436 20.04 -8.60 13.72
N LEU A 437 19.06 -9.48 13.89
CA LEU A 437 17.80 -9.53 13.16
C LEU A 437 16.64 -9.36 14.14
N ASP A 438 16.27 -8.10 14.42
CA ASP A 438 15.29 -7.76 15.44
C ASP A 438 13.84 -8.05 15.00
N TYR A 439 13.51 -7.84 13.73
CA TYR A 439 12.18 -8.17 13.21
C TYR A 439 11.99 -9.69 13.11
N LEU A 440 12.90 -10.36 12.40
CA LEU A 440 12.83 -11.80 12.19
C LEU A 440 13.14 -12.61 13.44
N GLY A 441 13.83 -12.00 14.41
CA GLY A 441 14.02 -12.53 15.75
C GLY A 441 12.80 -12.39 16.67
N ASP A 442 11.68 -11.84 16.18
CA ASP A 442 10.44 -11.60 16.93
C ASP A 442 10.70 -10.74 18.17
N ARG A 443 11.38 -9.60 17.96
CA ARG A 443 11.68 -8.56 18.97
C ARG A 443 10.99 -7.24 18.61
N HIS A 444 9.72 -7.34 18.22
CA HIS A 444 8.91 -6.24 17.73
C HIS A 444 8.71 -5.12 18.77
N GLU A 445 8.75 -5.45 20.05
CA GLU A 445 8.62 -4.51 21.17
C GLU A 445 9.70 -3.41 21.18
N LEU A 446 10.84 -3.65 20.50
CA LEU A 446 11.90 -2.65 20.36
C LEU A 446 11.49 -1.43 19.53
N ALA A 447 10.42 -1.53 18.73
CA ALA A 447 9.89 -0.44 17.93
C ALA A 447 8.70 0.28 18.59
N HIS A 448 8.11 -0.31 19.64
CA HIS A 448 6.93 0.26 20.29
C HIS A 448 7.30 1.53 21.05
N GLN A 449 6.38 2.49 21.08
CA GLN A 449 6.52 3.66 21.94
C GLN A 449 6.21 3.26 23.39
N PRO A 450 6.92 3.82 24.40
CA PRO A 450 6.59 3.56 25.80
C PRO A 450 5.15 3.98 26.11
N SER A 451 4.26 3.01 26.35
CA SER A 451 2.89 3.27 26.72
C SER A 451 2.71 3.39 28.23
N VAL A 452 1.82 4.30 28.64
CA VAL A 452 1.55 4.63 30.05
C VAL A 452 0.38 3.80 30.62
N SER A 453 -0.30 2.96 29.83
CA SER A 453 -1.39 2.13 30.35
C SER A 453 -1.55 0.82 29.58
N PRO A 454 -1.54 -0.35 30.24
CA PRO A 454 -1.94 -1.60 29.60
C PRO A 454 -3.43 -1.54 29.24
N LEU A 455 -3.77 -1.93 28.01
CA LEU A 455 -5.14 -2.21 27.64
C LEU A 455 -5.50 -3.61 28.12
N ALA A 456 -6.01 -3.69 29.34
CA ALA A 456 -6.53 -4.93 29.92
C ALA A 456 -7.99 -5.18 29.48
N LEU A 457 -8.31 -5.00 28.19
CA LEU A 457 -9.66 -5.28 27.67
C LEU A 457 -9.65 -6.61 26.90
N GLU A 458 -10.37 -7.60 27.43
CA GLU A 458 -10.63 -8.89 26.77
C GLU A 458 -11.85 -8.72 25.83
N PHE A 459 -11.64 -8.43 24.55
CA PHE A 459 -12.77 -8.17 23.64
C PHE A 459 -13.65 -9.40 23.36
N LYS A 460 -13.09 -10.60 23.56
CA LYS A 460 -13.77 -11.88 23.36
C LYS A 460 -14.85 -12.15 24.40
N ASP A 461 -14.86 -11.42 25.53
CA ASP A 461 -15.87 -11.54 26.58
C ASP A 461 -17.20 -10.83 26.25
N ARG A 462 -17.20 -10.01 25.19
CA ARG A 462 -18.34 -9.21 24.77
C ARG A 462 -19.33 -10.04 23.94
N PRO A 463 -20.63 -9.76 24.02
CA PRO A 463 -21.57 -10.33 23.06
C PRO A 463 -21.31 -9.75 21.66
N MET A 464 -21.52 -10.59 20.65
CA MET A 464 -21.52 -10.22 19.23
C MET A 464 -22.78 -10.80 18.61
N ASP A 465 -23.46 -10.03 17.76
CA ASP A 465 -24.65 -10.51 17.08
C ASP A 465 -24.30 -11.48 15.93
N ALA A 466 -25.32 -12.10 15.32
CA ALA A 466 -25.11 -13.10 14.29
C ALA A 466 -24.41 -12.54 13.05
N ALA A 467 -24.77 -11.32 12.62
CA ALA A 467 -24.18 -10.67 11.46
C ALA A 467 -22.69 -10.35 11.70
N GLY A 468 -22.35 -9.81 12.88
CA GLY A 468 -20.98 -9.57 13.28
C GLY A 468 -20.14 -10.85 13.34
N VAL A 469 -20.73 -11.96 13.82
CA VAL A 469 -20.05 -13.27 13.81
C VAL A 469 -19.79 -13.75 12.38
N GLU A 470 -20.74 -13.61 11.46
CA GLU A 470 -20.54 -14.00 10.06
C GLU A 470 -19.42 -13.16 9.40
N ILE A 471 -19.44 -11.84 9.60
CA ILE A 471 -18.41 -10.92 9.11
C ILE A 471 -17.02 -11.29 9.67
N ALA A 472 -16.91 -11.50 10.98
CA ALA A 472 -15.65 -11.86 11.61
C ALA A 472 -15.13 -13.23 11.13
N ALA A 473 -16.02 -14.18 10.84
CA ALA A 473 -15.64 -15.46 10.26
C ALA A 473 -15.07 -15.30 8.84
N GLU A 474 -15.69 -14.48 8.00
CA GLU A 474 -15.19 -14.15 6.65
C GLU A 474 -13.81 -13.47 6.71
N MET A 475 -13.60 -12.57 7.68
CA MET A 475 -12.30 -11.93 7.90
C MET A 475 -11.23 -12.96 8.25
N ILE A 476 -11.52 -13.92 9.15
CA ILE A 476 -10.59 -14.99 9.51
C ILE A 476 -10.24 -15.84 8.29
N GLU A 477 -11.23 -16.31 7.53
CA GLU A 477 -10.99 -17.13 6.34
C GLU A 477 -10.15 -16.38 5.30
N THR A 478 -10.51 -15.12 5.01
CA THR A 478 -9.80 -14.29 4.02
C THR A 478 -8.35 -14.08 4.39
N VAL A 479 -8.06 -13.79 5.67
CA VAL A 479 -6.69 -13.60 6.15
C VAL A 479 -5.88 -14.89 6.04
N PHE A 480 -6.43 -16.03 6.44
CA PHE A 480 -5.69 -17.28 6.40
C PHE A 480 -5.52 -17.85 4.98
N ASP A 481 -6.48 -17.63 4.09
CA ASP A 481 -6.30 -17.99 2.67
C ASP A 481 -5.22 -17.13 2.00
N ALA A 482 -5.19 -15.83 2.32
CA ALA A 482 -4.13 -14.93 1.87
C ALA A 482 -2.74 -15.35 2.40
N ALA A 483 -2.65 -15.71 3.69
CA ALA A 483 -1.41 -16.18 4.31
C ALA A 483 -0.93 -17.51 3.69
N ASP A 484 -1.83 -18.47 3.45
CA ASP A 484 -1.48 -19.74 2.81
C ASP A 484 -0.92 -19.51 1.38
N GLU A 485 -1.52 -18.60 0.59
CA GLU A 485 -1.01 -18.26 -0.75
C GLU A 485 0.37 -17.57 -0.70
N GLN A 486 0.61 -16.70 0.28
CA GLN A 486 1.93 -16.09 0.51
C GLN A 486 2.99 -17.12 0.90
N LEU A 487 2.64 -18.13 1.69
CA LEU A 487 3.55 -19.21 2.07
C LEU A 487 3.88 -20.11 0.89
N GLU A 488 2.92 -20.37 0.00
CA GLU A 488 3.16 -21.10 -1.25
C GLU A 488 4.14 -20.35 -2.16
N ILE A 489 3.90 -19.04 -2.38
CA ILE A 489 4.82 -18.19 -3.15
C ILE A 489 6.21 -18.16 -2.51
N SER A 490 6.28 -18.07 -1.17
CA SER A 490 7.54 -18.08 -0.43
C SER A 490 8.31 -19.38 -0.63
N LEU A 491 7.61 -20.52 -0.65
CA LEU A 491 8.20 -21.83 -0.90
C LEU A 491 8.74 -21.92 -2.33
N ASP A 492 7.95 -21.52 -3.33
CA ASP A 492 8.34 -21.54 -4.73
C ASP A 492 9.56 -20.67 -4.99
N VAL A 493 9.57 -19.46 -4.46
CA VAL A 493 10.68 -18.51 -4.58
C VAL A 493 11.94 -19.05 -3.88
N ALA A 494 11.78 -19.68 -2.73
CA ALA A 494 12.88 -20.27 -1.98
C ALA A 494 13.52 -21.49 -2.66
N LEU A 495 12.69 -22.37 -3.23
CA LEU A 495 13.13 -23.58 -3.93
C LEU A 495 13.75 -23.26 -5.29
N SER A 496 13.14 -22.33 -6.04
CA SER A 496 13.66 -21.86 -7.33
C SER A 496 14.91 -20.99 -7.20
N ASN A 497 15.18 -20.48 -5.99
CA ASN A 497 16.24 -19.51 -5.72
C ASN A 497 16.13 -18.29 -6.65
N LYS A 498 14.92 -17.73 -6.78
CA LYS A 498 14.60 -16.61 -7.69
C LYS A 498 15.61 -15.47 -7.62
N PHE A 499 16.09 -15.14 -6.42
CA PHE A 499 17.01 -14.03 -6.18
C PHE A 499 18.50 -14.40 -6.35
N GLY A 500 18.81 -15.61 -6.83
CA GLY A 500 20.19 -16.02 -7.12
C GLY A 500 21.11 -16.09 -5.90
N ILE A 501 20.56 -16.38 -4.71
CA ILE A 501 21.30 -16.46 -3.45
C ILE A 501 22.32 -17.60 -3.53
N ARG A 502 23.61 -17.28 -3.34
CA ARG A 502 24.73 -18.23 -3.42
C ARG A 502 25.25 -18.66 -2.06
#